data_AF-A0A9E5VBL9-F1
#
_entry.id   AF-A0A9E5VBL9-F1
#
_cell.length_a   1.000
_cell.length_b   1.000
_cell.length_c   1.000
_cell.angle_alpha   90.00
_cell.angle_beta   90.00
_cell.angle_gamma   90.00
#
_symmetry.space_group_name_H-M   'P 1'
#
loop_
_entity.id
_entity.type
_entity.pdbx_description
1 polymer ?
#
loop_
_entity_poly.entity_id
_entity_poly.type
_entity_poly.pdbx_seq_one_letter_code
_entity_poly.pdbx_strand_id
1 'polypeptide(L)'
;MEVLQGNLAPVFTSIAPSDARIRETKRFEYQALALDLDGDTITYEIIPNEAKPITPTTATIDAATGLVSWTPADSEVGGAF
;
A
#
# COMPACT_ATOMS: atom_id res chain seq x y z
N MET A 1 -4.97 39.80 0.90
CA MET A 1 -3.92 38.87 0.43
C MET A 1 -4.40 37.49 0.80
N GLU A 2 -4.74 36.66 -0.17
CA GLU A 2 -4.83 35.21 0.09
C GLU A 2 -3.40 34.70 0.26
N VAL A 3 -3.16 33.99 1.35
CA VAL A 3 -1.95 33.18 1.49
C VAL A 3 -2.18 31.96 0.61
N LEU A 4 -1.41 31.82 -0.46
CA LEU A 4 -1.37 30.57 -1.22
C LEU A 4 -0.81 29.50 -0.28
N GLN A 5 -1.70 28.73 0.35
CA GLN A 5 -1.32 27.57 1.12
C GLN A 5 -0.58 26.62 0.15
N GLY A 6 0.67 26.28 0.46
CA GLY A 6 1.46 25.38 -0.39
C GLY A 6 0.83 23.98 -0.43
N ASN A 7 1.10 23.23 -1.50
CA ASN A 7 0.57 21.88 -1.67
C ASN A 7 0.94 20.96 -0.49
N LEU A 8 -0.04 20.26 0.06
CA LEU A 8 0.12 19.25 1.09
C LEU A 8 0.23 17.88 0.43
N ALA A 9 1.14 17.04 0.92
CA ALA A 9 1.21 15.67 0.45
C ALA A 9 -0.06 14.89 0.87
N PRO A 10 -0.50 13.91 0.07
CA PRO A 10 -1.60 13.03 0.45
C PRO A 10 -1.24 12.22 1.69
N VAL A 11 -2.25 11.92 2.52
CA VAL A 11 -2.10 11.17 3.77
C VAL A 11 -2.92 9.88 3.71
N PHE A 12 -2.30 8.75 4.03
CA PHE A 12 -3.02 7.49 4.18
C PHE A 12 -4.00 7.55 5.35
N THR A 13 -5.25 7.16 5.09
CA THR A 13 -6.33 7.04 6.08
C THR A 13 -6.64 5.58 6.41
N SER A 14 -6.14 4.64 5.61
CA SER A 14 -6.18 3.21 5.87
C SER A 14 -4.96 2.75 6.67
N ILE A 15 -5.10 1.66 7.43
CA ILE A 15 -3.99 1.01 8.14
C ILE A 15 -3.77 -0.35 7.50
N ALA A 16 -2.54 -0.64 7.08
CA ALA A 16 -2.18 -1.94 6.55
C ALA A 16 -2.22 -3.00 7.67
N PRO A 17 -2.81 -4.18 7.43
CA PRO A 17 -2.79 -5.27 8.41
C PRO A 17 -1.36 -5.70 8.71
N SER A 18 -0.93 -5.61 9.98
CA SER A 18 0.42 -5.99 10.42
C SER A 18 0.58 -7.49 10.65
N ASP A 19 -0.53 -8.19 10.82
CA ASP A 19 -0.61 -9.59 11.19
C ASP A 19 -1.41 -10.41 10.20
N ALA A 20 -1.59 -9.93 8.97
CA ALA A 20 -2.16 -10.74 7.89
C ALA A 20 -1.40 -12.05 7.92
N ARG A 21 -1.95 -13.10 8.54
CA ARG A 21 -1.24 -14.36 8.70
C ARG A 21 -1.33 -14.96 7.34
N ILE A 22 -0.31 -14.65 6.57
CA ILE A 22 -0.08 -14.99 5.20
C ILE A 22 -0.09 -16.51 5.16
N ARG A 23 -1.25 -17.07 4.87
CA ARG A 23 -1.39 -18.51 4.65
C ARG A 23 -1.06 -18.73 3.20
N GLU A 24 -0.10 -19.61 2.98
CA GLU A 24 0.24 -20.24 1.71
C GLU A 24 -1.00 -20.36 0.82
N THR A 25 -0.92 -19.90 -0.42
CA THR A 25 -1.95 -20.01 -1.48
C THR A 25 -3.25 -19.20 -1.32
N LYS A 26 -3.46 -18.44 -0.23
CA LYS A 26 -4.61 -17.54 -0.12
C LYS A 26 -4.28 -16.14 -0.63
N ARG A 27 -5.07 -15.67 -1.59
CA ARG A 27 -5.04 -14.29 -2.06
C ARG A 27 -5.36 -13.35 -0.89
N PHE A 28 -4.44 -12.45 -0.61
CA PHE A 28 -4.61 -11.33 0.29
C PHE A 28 -5.00 -10.10 -0.53
N GLU A 29 -5.97 -9.35 -0.03
CA GLU A 29 -6.39 -8.07 -0.61
C GLU A 29 -6.44 -7.02 0.48
N TYR A 30 -5.95 -5.84 0.15
CA TYR A 30 -5.97 -4.68 1.03
C TYR A 30 -6.27 -3.42 0.22
N GLN A 31 -7.21 -2.63 0.69
CA GLN A 31 -7.55 -1.36 0.08
C GLN A 31 -6.74 -0.24 0.74
N ALA A 32 -5.75 0.30 0.04
CA ALA A 32 -5.10 1.53 0.45
C ALA A 32 -6.03 2.71 0.18
N LEU A 33 -6.16 3.61 1.15
CA LEU A 33 -6.95 4.84 1.04
C LEU A 33 -6.06 6.00 1.47
N ALA A 34 -5.96 7.01 0.62
CA ALA A 34 -5.31 8.27 0.93
C ALA A 34 -6.24 9.45 0.64
N LEU A 35 -6.01 10.55 1.35
CA LEU A 35 -6.72 11.81 1.19
C LEU A 35 -5.70 12.90 0.87
N ASP A 36 -5.98 13.64 -0.19
CA ASP A 36 -5.28 14.87 -0.55
C ASP A 36 -6.23 16.04 -0.27
N LEU A 37 -5.81 16.99 0.57
CA LEU A 37 -6.67 18.11 0.98
C LEU A 37 -6.71 19.25 -0.03
N ASP A 38 -5.74 19.30 -0.94
CA ASP A 38 -5.68 20.27 -2.04
C ASP A 38 -6.46 19.78 -3.27
N GLY A 39 -6.88 18.51 -3.25
CA GLY A 39 -7.70 17.89 -4.30
C GLY A 39 -6.87 17.36 -5.46
N ASP A 40 -5.56 17.19 -5.26
CA ASP A 40 -4.67 16.62 -6.26
C ASP A 40 -5.00 15.15 -6.52
N THR A 41 -4.66 14.69 -7.74
CA THR A 41 -4.84 13.29 -8.11
C THR A 41 -3.84 12.41 -7.37
N ILE A 42 -4.34 11.40 -6.67
CA ILE A 42 -3.52 10.41 -5.98
C ILE A 42 -3.19 9.26 -6.93
N THR A 43 -1.92 8.84 -6.92
CA THR A 43 -1.44 7.62 -7.59
C THR A 43 -0.72 6.74 -6.57
N TYR A 44 -0.95 5.43 -6.63
CA TYR A 44 -0.38 4.47 -5.68
C TYR A 44 0.73 3.63 -6.30
N GLU A 45 1.77 3.33 -5.51
CA GLU A 45 2.89 2.46 -5.88
C GLU A 45 3.36 1.66 -4.66
N ILE A 46 3.80 0.42 -4.87
CA ILE A 46 4.49 -0.38 -3.85
C ILE A 46 5.99 -0.13 -4.00
N ILE A 47 6.59 0.50 -2.99
CA ILE A 47 8.03 0.70 -2.93
C ILE A 47 8.66 -0.42 -2.10
N PRO A 48 9.70 -1.11 -2.60
CA PRO A 48 10.41 -2.10 -1.81
C PRO A 48 10.97 -1.51 -0.53
N ASN A 49 10.71 -2.15 0.61
CA ASN A 49 11.30 -1.74 1.87
C ASN A 49 12.62 -2.48 2.09
N GLU A 50 13.75 -1.78 1.97
CA GLU A 50 15.10 -2.29 2.24
C GLU A 50 15.24 -2.89 3.64
N ALA A 51 14.53 -2.34 4.64
CA ALA A 51 14.54 -2.83 6.03
C ALA A 51 13.63 -4.06 6.25
N LYS A 52 12.82 -4.42 5.25
CA LYS A 52 11.91 -5.57 5.31
C LYS A 52 12.08 -6.41 4.04
N PRO A 53 12.98 -7.42 4.08
CA PRO A 53 13.47 -8.10 2.88
C PRO A 53 12.39 -8.88 2.12
N ILE A 54 11.22 -9.09 2.71
CA ILE A 54 10.04 -9.59 2.01
C ILE A 54 9.20 -8.38 1.60
N THR A 55 9.65 -7.65 0.58
CA THR A 55 8.68 -7.02 -0.31
C THR A 55 8.14 -8.17 -1.14
N PRO A 56 6.85 -8.51 -1.04
CA PRO A 56 6.39 -9.68 -1.74
C PRO A 56 6.55 -9.47 -3.23
N THR A 57 7.37 -10.30 -3.87
CA THR A 57 7.77 -10.10 -5.27
C THR A 57 6.58 -10.18 -6.23
N THR A 58 5.47 -10.75 -5.77
CA THR A 58 4.21 -10.90 -6.48
C THR A 58 3.11 -9.94 -6.02
N ALA A 59 3.38 -9.04 -5.08
CA ALA A 59 2.40 -8.04 -4.67
C ALA A 59 2.23 -6.98 -5.77
N THR A 60 0.98 -6.68 -6.08
CA THR A 60 0.59 -5.67 -7.06
C THR A 60 -0.32 -4.65 -6.40
N ILE A 61 -0.23 -3.40 -6.80
CA ILE A 61 -1.21 -2.36 -6.46
C ILE A 61 -1.78 -1.77 -7.74
N ASP A 62 -3.10 -1.59 -7.78
CA ASP A 62 -3.72 -0.77 -8.83
C ASP A 62 -3.46 0.71 -8.52
N ALA A 63 -2.79 1.40 -9.45
CA ALA A 63 -2.28 2.74 -9.24
C ALA A 63 -3.37 3.81 -9.09
N ALA A 64 -4.59 3.56 -9.61
CA ALA A 64 -5.70 4.51 -9.54
C ALA A 64 -6.59 4.28 -8.32
N THR A 65 -6.77 3.02 -7.93
CA THR A 65 -7.70 2.63 -6.88
C THR A 65 -7.02 2.35 -5.55
N GLY A 66 -5.73 2.03 -5.53
CA GLY A 66 -5.00 1.62 -4.33
C GLY A 66 -5.29 0.18 -3.88
N LEU A 67 -5.92 -0.64 -4.72
CA LEU A 67 -6.18 -2.05 -4.40
C LEU A 67 -4.88 -2.85 -4.46
N VAL A 68 -4.39 -3.24 -3.29
CA VAL A 68 -3.28 -4.18 -3.13
C VAL A 68 -3.82 -5.60 -3.24
N SER A 69 -3.14 -6.39 -4.06
CA SER A 69 -3.43 -7.80 -4.29
C SER A 69 -2.12 -8.58 -4.20
N TRP A 70 -2.14 -9.67 -3.44
CA TRP A 70 -0.95 -10.47 -3.29
C TRP A 70 -1.28 -11.94 -3.03
N THR A 71 -0.63 -12.82 -3.79
CA THR A 71 -0.62 -14.27 -3.52
C THR A 71 0.80 -14.65 -3.10
N PRO A 72 1.01 -14.99 -1.83
CA PRO A 72 2.31 -15.35 -1.28
C PRO A 72 2.82 -16.64 -1.92
N ALA A 73 4.10 -16.66 -2.30
CA ALA A 73 4.79 -17.92 -2.56
C ALA A 73 5.09 -18.65 -1.24
N ASP A 74 5.32 -19.97 -1.29
CA ASP A 74 5.68 -20.78 -0.11
C ASP A 74 6.88 -20.19 0.65
N SER A 75 7.82 -19.57 -0.07
CA SER A 75 8.99 -18.90 0.51
C SER A 75 8.68 -17.58 1.24
N GLU A 76 7.46 -17.05 1.12
CA GLU A 76 7.02 -15.76 1.68
C GLU A 76 5.99 -15.94 2.82
N VAL A 77 5.66 -17.19 3.16
CA VAL A 77 4.71 -17.55 4.22
C VAL A 77 5.23 -17.10 5.58
N GLY A 78 4.35 -16.46 6.35
CA GLY A 78 4.72 -15.87 7.64
C GLY A 78 5.48 -14.53 7.53
N GLY A 79 5.61 -13.96 6.33
CA GLY A 79 5.98 -12.56 6.16
C GLY A 79 4.95 -11.60 6.76
N ALA A 80 5.15 -10.30 6.58
CA ALA A 80 4.15 -9.27 6.86
C ALA A 80 4.07 -8.32 5.65
N PHE A 81 2.99 -7.55 5.52
CA PHE A 81 2.92 -6.38 4.62
C PHE A 81 3.49 -5.13 5.32
#